data_AF-A0A0S9CGT7-F1
#
_entry.id   AF-A0A0S9CGT7-F1
#
_cell.length_a   1.000
_cell.length_b   1.000
_cell.length_c   1.000
_cell.angle_alpha   90.00
_cell.angle_beta   90.00
_cell.angle_gamma   90.00
#
_symmetry.space_group_name_H-M   'P 1'
#
loop_
_entity.id
_entity.type
_entity.pdbx_description
1 polymer ?
#
loop_
_entity_poly.entity_id
_entity_poly.type
_entity_poly.pdbx_seq_one_letter_code
_entity_poly.pdbx_strand_id
1 'polypeptide(L)'
;MTDQDDRAARRAGDRERRAQERVAAAVARTEHRAAERDAAGRRREEAREARRQEEEQRRATLVDEREARPRRRSTGSLARTGEKPVERDTRHYATDRDPTRIRTLAARGASPEALASVFGISVAEVEAALAGA
;
A
#
# COMPACT_ATOMS: atom_id res chain seq x y z
N MET A 1 39.84 75.94 8.61
CA MET A 1 38.83 74.88 8.49
C MET A 1 37.48 75.58 8.52
N THR A 2 36.69 75.49 7.45
CA THR A 2 35.43 76.24 7.34
C THR A 2 34.27 75.44 7.91
N ASP A 3 33.20 76.10 8.37
CA ASP A 3 31.97 75.46 8.84
C ASP A 3 31.30 74.55 7.76
N GLN A 4 31.67 74.74 6.49
CA GLN A 4 31.26 73.86 5.40
C GLN A 4 32.04 72.54 5.38
N ASP A 5 33.33 72.56 5.72
CA ASP A 5 34.17 71.36 5.83
C ASP A 5 33.73 70.47 7.00
N ASP A 6 33.38 71.08 8.14
CA ASP A 6 32.87 70.36 9.32
C ASP A 6 31.52 69.70 9.04
N ARG A 7 30.62 70.39 8.33
CA ARG A 7 29.34 69.83 7.88
C ARG A 7 29.54 68.68 6.88
N ALA A 8 30.51 68.78 5.98
CA ALA A 8 30.83 67.71 5.05
C ALA A 8 31.38 66.47 5.76
N ALA A 9 32.30 66.66 6.72
CA ALA A 9 32.86 65.59 7.54
C ALA A 9 31.80 64.87 8.37
N ARG A 10 30.90 65.60 9.04
CA ARG A 10 29.76 65.01 9.78
C ARG A 10 28.87 64.15 8.89
N ARG A 11 28.51 64.64 7.70
CA ARG A 11 27.71 63.87 6.74
C ARG A 11 28.42 62.61 6.24
N ALA A 12 29.74 62.66 6.05
CA ALA A 12 30.52 61.50 5.69
C ALA A 12 30.51 60.45 6.81
N GLY A 13 30.76 60.85 8.06
CA GLY A 13 30.66 59.97 9.22
C GLY A 13 29.26 59.37 9.41
N ASP A 14 28.20 60.16 9.21
CA ASP A 14 26.82 59.67 9.28
C ASP A 14 26.47 58.68 8.16
N ARG A 15 27.09 58.80 6.97
CA ARG A 15 26.93 57.84 5.89
C ARG A 15 27.65 56.54 6.20
N GLU A 16 28.86 56.63 6.73
CA GLU A 16 29.67 55.46 7.13
C GLU A 16 28.99 54.69 8.27
N ARG A 17 28.52 55.38 9.32
CA ARG A 17 27.77 54.75 10.42
C ARG A 17 26.54 53.99 9.90
N ARG A 18 25.73 54.62 9.04
CA ARG A 18 24.56 53.96 8.41
C ARG A 18 24.96 52.79 7.52
N ALA A 19 26.12 52.85 6.86
CA ALA A 19 26.61 51.72 6.07
C ALA A 19 27.00 50.54 6.96
N GLN A 20 27.71 50.79 8.06
CA GLN A 20 28.09 49.78 9.05
C GLN A 20 26.85 49.17 9.71
N GLU A 21 25.87 49.98 10.12
CA GLU A 21 24.59 49.51 10.68
C GLU A 21 23.83 48.59 9.70
N ARG A 22 23.80 48.95 8.40
CA ARG A 22 23.16 48.10 7.38
C ARG A 22 23.88 46.77 7.21
N VAL A 23 25.21 46.76 7.23
CA VAL A 23 26.00 45.53 7.14
C VAL A 23 25.76 44.66 8.37
N ALA A 24 25.83 45.23 9.58
CA ALA A 24 25.56 44.51 10.82
C ALA A 24 24.14 43.91 10.85
N ALA A 25 23.13 44.68 10.42
CA ALA A 25 21.76 44.20 10.33
C ALA A 25 21.58 43.10 9.26
N ALA A 26 22.33 43.15 8.16
CA ALA A 26 22.33 42.09 7.16
C ALA A 26 22.95 40.80 7.70
N VAL A 27 24.09 40.89 8.38
CA VAL A 27 24.78 39.76 9.01
C VAL A 27 23.87 39.11 10.07
N ALA A 28 23.30 39.90 10.98
CA ALA A 28 22.39 39.40 12.00
C ALA A 28 21.18 38.65 11.41
N ARG A 29 20.61 39.15 10.31
CA ARG A 29 19.51 38.46 9.60
C ARG A 29 19.96 37.14 8.98
N THR A 30 21.16 37.09 8.41
CA THR A 30 21.68 35.84 7.83
C THR A 30 22.00 34.80 8.89
N GLU A 31 22.57 35.21 10.02
CA GLU A 31 22.87 34.34 11.17
C GLU A 31 21.58 33.80 11.80
N HIS A 32 20.58 34.66 12.00
CA HIS A 32 19.27 34.24 12.51
C HIS A 32 18.63 33.17 11.62
N ARG A 33 18.62 33.40 10.30
CA ARG A 33 18.07 32.42 9.33
C ARG A 33 18.89 31.13 9.27
N ALA A 34 20.19 31.16 9.58
CA ALA A 34 21.00 29.96 9.69
C ALA A 34 20.59 29.16 10.93
N ALA A 35 20.53 29.83 12.09
CA ALA A 35 20.10 29.22 13.35
C ALA A 35 18.69 28.61 13.29
N GLU A 36 17.74 29.30 12.65
CA GLU A 36 16.39 28.77 12.42
C GLU A 36 16.39 27.52 11.53
N ARG A 37 17.20 27.50 10.47
CA ARG A 37 17.32 26.34 9.58
C ARG A 37 17.92 25.15 10.30
N ASP A 38 18.94 25.36 11.13
CA ASP A 38 19.57 24.31 11.93
C ASP A 38 18.61 23.76 12.99
N ALA A 39 17.87 24.64 13.67
CA ALA A 39 16.82 24.23 14.62
C ALA A 39 15.70 23.44 13.93
N ALA A 40 15.24 23.88 12.76
CA ALA A 40 14.25 23.15 11.96
C ALA A 40 14.78 21.83 11.39
N GLY A 41 16.09 21.74 11.09
CA GLY A 41 16.79 20.51 10.74
C GLY A 41 16.71 19.49 11.87
N ARG A 42 17.19 19.87 13.06
CA ARG A 42 17.17 19.02 14.27
C ARG A 42 15.78 18.51 14.61
N ARG A 43 14.77 19.39 14.65
CA ARG A 43 13.37 18.99 14.92
C ARG A 43 12.83 17.96 13.92
N ARG A 44 13.23 18.04 12.64
CA ARG A 44 12.81 17.08 11.62
C ARG A 44 13.49 15.72 11.81
N GLU A 45 14.74 15.71 12.23
CA GLU A 45 15.50 14.49 12.54
C GLU A 45 14.93 13.81 13.79
N GLU A 46 14.73 14.56 14.87
CA GLU A 46 14.05 14.09 16.10
C GLU A 46 12.68 13.48 15.77
N ALA A 47 11.86 14.16 14.95
CA ALA A 47 10.56 13.64 14.52
C ALA A 47 10.66 12.38 13.65
N ARG A 48 11.72 12.23 12.84
CA ARG A 48 11.97 11.00 12.07
C ARG A 48 12.38 9.86 12.99
N GLU A 49 13.21 10.12 13.99
CA GLU A 49 13.64 9.14 14.98
C GLU A 49 12.49 8.67 15.84
N ALA A 50 11.67 9.59 16.36
CA ALA A 50 10.46 9.25 17.10
C ALA A 50 9.53 8.35 16.28
N ARG A 51 9.27 8.69 15.01
CA ARG A 51 8.47 7.83 14.12
C ARG A 51 9.11 6.45 13.90
N ARG A 52 10.43 6.37 13.74
CA ARG A 52 11.14 5.08 13.59
C ARG A 52 10.97 4.22 14.84
N GLN A 53 11.13 4.81 16.02
CA GLN A 53 10.95 4.11 17.30
C GLN A 53 9.49 3.65 17.50
N GLU A 54 8.51 4.51 17.19
CA GLU A 54 7.09 4.12 17.24
C GLU A 54 6.77 2.98 16.27
N GLU A 55 7.29 3.03 15.03
CA GLU A 55 7.12 1.95 14.06
C GLU A 55 7.82 0.65 14.51
N GLU A 56 9.00 0.73 15.10
CA GLU A 56 9.72 -0.42 15.64
C GLU A 56 8.97 -1.05 16.80
N GLN A 57 8.45 -0.24 17.74
CA GLN A 57 7.59 -0.71 18.83
C GLN A 57 6.32 -1.36 18.31
N ARG A 58 5.63 -0.74 17.33
CA ARG A 58 4.45 -1.34 16.67
C ARG A 58 4.79 -2.64 15.94
N ARG A 59 5.96 -2.72 15.30
CA ARG A 59 6.39 -3.96 14.66
C ARG A 59 6.67 -5.04 15.70
N ALA A 60 7.34 -4.71 16.81
CA ALA A 60 7.63 -5.66 17.87
C ALA A 60 6.34 -6.24 18.48
N THR A 61 5.33 -5.41 18.78
CA THR A 61 4.04 -5.92 19.29
C THR A 61 3.28 -6.77 18.27
N LEU A 62 3.41 -6.47 16.98
CA LEU A 62 2.79 -7.23 15.89
C LEU A 62 3.56 -8.48 15.48
N VAL A 63 4.81 -8.68 15.91
CA VAL A 63 5.59 -9.89 15.61
C VAL A 63 4.97 -11.09 16.33
N ASP A 64 4.61 -10.93 17.60
CA ASP A 64 3.92 -11.96 18.38
C ASP A 64 2.56 -12.33 17.75
N GLU A 65 1.81 -11.32 17.26
CA GLU A 65 0.56 -11.54 16.53
C GLU A 65 0.76 -12.13 15.11
N ARG A 66 1.88 -11.81 14.44
CA ARG A 66 2.20 -12.31 13.09
C ARG A 66 2.62 -13.77 13.08
N GLU A 67 3.36 -14.23 14.07
CA GLU A 67 3.72 -15.65 14.19
C GLU A 67 2.47 -16.52 14.41
N ALA A 68 1.47 -16.01 15.12
CA ALA A 68 0.17 -16.66 15.29
C ALA A 68 -0.72 -16.62 14.03
N ARG A 69 -0.44 -15.72 13.07
CA ARG A 69 -1.27 -15.51 11.89
C ARG A 69 -0.83 -16.41 10.72
N PRO A 70 -1.75 -17.10 10.03
CA PRO A 70 -1.40 -17.95 8.89
C PRO A 70 -0.66 -17.17 7.80
N ARG A 71 0.47 -17.71 7.32
CA ARG A 71 1.43 -17.09 6.38
C ARG A 71 0.88 -16.70 5.00
N ARG A 72 -0.35 -17.09 4.67
CA ARG A 72 -1.06 -16.68 3.45
C ARG A 72 -2.23 -15.79 3.82
N ARG A 73 -2.41 -14.67 3.10
CA ARG A 73 -3.63 -13.84 3.22
C ARG A 73 -4.83 -14.77 3.07
N SER A 74 -5.74 -14.78 4.04
CA SER A 74 -7.01 -15.48 3.88
C SER A 74 -7.72 -14.84 2.69
N THR A 75 -8.07 -15.65 1.70
CA THR A 75 -8.87 -15.24 0.54
C THR A 75 -10.17 -16.03 0.55
N GLY A 76 -11.25 -15.45 0.04
CA GLY A 76 -12.54 -16.14 -0.05
C GLY A 76 -13.32 -16.19 1.26
N SER A 77 -14.02 -17.30 1.53
CA SER A 77 -14.90 -17.45 2.70
C SER A 77 -14.18 -17.21 4.02
N LEU A 78 -12.95 -17.71 4.17
CA LEU A 78 -12.15 -17.55 5.37
C LEU A 78 -11.87 -16.08 5.73
N ALA A 79 -11.78 -15.19 4.73
CA ALA A 79 -11.62 -13.76 4.95
C ALA A 79 -12.93 -13.06 5.32
N ARG A 80 -14.07 -13.59 4.87
CA ARG A 80 -15.40 -12.99 5.07
C ARG A 80 -16.07 -13.44 6.36
N THR A 81 -15.93 -14.72 6.71
CA THR A 81 -16.63 -15.33 7.85
C THR A 81 -15.70 -15.74 8.99
N GLY A 82 -14.38 -15.76 8.76
CA GLY A 82 -13.40 -16.24 9.75
C GLY A 82 -13.42 -17.77 9.96
N GLU A 83 -14.35 -18.48 9.33
CA GLU A 83 -14.51 -19.92 9.46
C GLU A 83 -13.69 -20.67 8.41
N LYS A 84 -13.03 -21.74 8.84
CA LYS A 84 -12.36 -22.67 7.93
C LYS A 84 -13.43 -23.44 7.13
N PRO A 85 -13.29 -23.56 5.80
CA PRO A 85 -14.18 -24.41 5.02
C PRO A 85 -14.16 -25.84 5.57
N VAL A 86 -15.33 -26.42 5.79
CA VAL A 86 -15.46 -27.84 6.17
C VAL A 86 -15.03 -28.69 4.98
N GLU A 87 -14.06 -29.57 5.19
CA GLU A 87 -13.65 -30.55 4.20
C GLU A 87 -14.79 -31.55 3.98
N ARG A 88 -15.32 -31.60 2.76
CA ARG A 88 -16.40 -32.52 2.39
C ARG A 88 -15.81 -33.76 1.77
N ASP A 89 -16.18 -34.93 2.27
CA ASP A 89 -15.86 -36.18 1.60
C ASP A 89 -16.75 -36.35 0.36
N THR A 90 -16.16 -36.13 -0.82
CA THR A 90 -16.85 -36.23 -2.10
C THR A 90 -16.62 -37.57 -2.80
N ARG A 91 -15.99 -38.55 -2.14
CA ARG A 91 -15.66 -39.85 -2.75
C ARG A 91 -16.89 -40.63 -3.23
N HIS A 92 -18.06 -40.32 -2.67
CA HIS A 92 -19.33 -40.96 -3.01
C HIS A 92 -20.28 -40.07 -3.83
N TYR A 93 -19.80 -38.90 -4.29
CA TYR A 93 -20.64 -38.01 -5.09
C TYR A 93 -20.74 -38.59 -6.50
N ALA A 94 -21.96 -38.93 -6.92
CA ALA A 94 -22.24 -39.32 -8.30
C ALA A 94 -22.84 -38.15 -9.06
N THR A 95 -22.42 -37.97 -10.30
CA THR A 95 -23.06 -37.01 -11.21
C THR A 95 -24.45 -37.55 -11.57
N ASP A 96 -25.49 -36.76 -11.29
CA ASP A 96 -26.85 -37.10 -11.70
C ASP A 96 -26.94 -37.22 -13.23
N ARG A 97 -27.50 -38.33 -13.73
CA ARG A 97 -27.54 -38.73 -15.14
C ARG A 97 -28.77 -38.15 -15.83
N ASP A 98 -28.97 -36.84 -15.69
CA ASP A 98 -30.08 -36.13 -16.33
C ASP A 98 -29.86 -36.01 -17.85
N PRO A 99 -30.76 -36.58 -18.68
CA PRO A 99 -30.68 -36.46 -20.14
C PRO A 99 -30.66 -35.01 -20.62
N THR A 100 -31.34 -34.09 -19.92
CA THR A 100 -31.38 -32.66 -20.24
C THR A 100 -30.01 -32.03 -20.08
N ARG A 101 -29.29 -32.39 -19.01
CA ARG A 101 -27.93 -31.93 -18.74
C ARG A 101 -26.94 -32.49 -19.76
N ILE A 102 -27.06 -33.77 -20.13
CA ILE A 102 -26.23 -34.40 -21.17
C ILE A 102 -26.37 -33.64 -22.50
N ARG A 103 -27.62 -33.37 -22.92
CA ARG A 103 -27.91 -32.58 -24.14
C ARG A 103 -27.36 -31.16 -24.08
N THR A 104 -27.52 -30.49 -22.93
CA THR A 104 -27.03 -29.13 -22.72
C THR A 104 -25.51 -29.05 -22.85
N LEU A 105 -24.78 -30.02 -22.31
CA LEU A 105 -23.32 -30.08 -22.42
C LEU A 105 -22.86 -30.44 -23.84
N ALA A 106 -23.55 -31.35 -24.51
CA ALA A 106 -23.29 -31.66 -25.91
C ALA A 106 -23.49 -30.42 -26.82
N ALA A 107 -24.56 -29.65 -26.61
CA ALA A 107 -24.82 -28.39 -27.32
C ALA A 107 -23.73 -27.32 -27.09
N ARG A 108 -23.01 -27.41 -25.96
CA ARG A 108 -21.86 -26.54 -25.64
C ARG A 108 -20.53 -27.06 -26.19
N GLY A 109 -20.54 -28.15 -26.96
CA GLY A 109 -19.37 -28.71 -27.62
C GLY A 109 -18.66 -29.83 -26.87
N ALA A 110 -19.27 -30.43 -25.84
CA ALA A 110 -18.70 -31.61 -25.19
C ALA A 110 -18.82 -32.85 -26.11
N SER A 111 -17.75 -33.63 -26.25
CA SER A 111 -17.77 -34.86 -27.04
C SER A 111 -18.50 -36.01 -26.29
N PRO A 112 -19.12 -36.97 -27.00
CA PRO A 112 -19.78 -38.12 -26.37
C PRO A 112 -18.86 -38.93 -25.45
N GLU A 113 -17.58 -39.05 -25.78
CA GLU A 113 -16.56 -39.74 -24.99
C GLU A 113 -16.27 -39.01 -23.67
N ALA A 114 -16.17 -37.68 -23.70
CA ALA A 114 -16.00 -36.87 -22.49
C ALA A 114 -17.24 -36.96 -21.58
N LEU A 115 -18.43 -36.97 -22.17
CA LEU A 115 -19.69 -37.12 -21.44
C LEU A 115 -19.78 -38.51 -20.78
N ALA A 116 -19.45 -39.58 -21.51
CA ALA A 116 -19.42 -40.94 -20.98
C ALA A 116 -18.50 -41.04 -19.74
N SER A 117 -17.31 -40.45 -19.82
CA SER A 117 -16.35 -40.41 -18.71
C SER A 117 -16.87 -39.65 -17.49
N VAL A 118 -17.48 -38.47 -17.67
CA VAL A 118 -17.94 -37.60 -16.57
C VAL A 118 -19.21 -38.14 -15.88
N PHE A 119 -20.12 -38.74 -16.64
CA PHE A 119 -21.36 -39.33 -16.12
C PHE A 119 -21.20 -40.80 -15.70
N GLY A 120 -20.06 -41.42 -16.00
CA GLY A 120 -19.78 -42.82 -15.68
C GLY A 120 -20.76 -43.77 -16.37
N ILE A 121 -21.09 -43.49 -17.63
CA ILE A 121 -21.98 -44.28 -18.50
C ILE A 121 -21.24 -44.67 -19.78
N SER A 122 -21.80 -45.62 -20.52
CA SER A 122 -21.29 -45.97 -21.85
C SER A 122 -21.57 -44.87 -22.89
N VAL A 123 -20.75 -44.84 -23.95
CA VAL A 123 -20.98 -43.92 -25.08
C VAL A 123 -22.34 -44.17 -25.74
N ALA A 124 -22.78 -45.43 -25.83
CA ALA A 124 -24.09 -45.79 -26.36
C ALA A 124 -25.25 -45.20 -25.55
N GLU A 125 -25.14 -45.15 -24.22
CA GLU A 125 -26.13 -44.50 -23.36
C GLU A 125 -26.17 -42.98 -23.55
N VAL A 126 -25.01 -42.35 -23.81
CA VAL A 126 -24.93 -40.93 -24.17
C VAL A 126 -25.62 -40.68 -25.51
N GLU A 127 -25.32 -41.48 -26.53
CA GLU A 127 -25.92 -41.35 -27.86
C GLU A 127 -27.44 -41.55 -27.82
N ALA A 128 -27.92 -42.53 -27.05
CA ALA A 128 -29.35 -42.72 -26.83
C ALA A 128 -30.01 -41.51 -26.15
N ALA A 129 -29.35 -40.89 -25.17
CA ALA A 129 -29.84 -39.67 -24.52
C ALA A 129 -29.89 -38.47 -25.50
N LEU A 130 -28.97 -38.40 -26.46
CA LEU A 130 -28.93 -37.39 -27.51
C LEU A 130 -29.99 -37.62 -28.60
N ALA A 131 -30.30 -38.87 -28.94
CA ALA A 131 -31.27 -39.23 -29.97
C ALA A 131 -32.74 -39.02 -29.55
N GLY A 132 -33.04 -39.04 -28.25
CA GLY A 132 -34.38 -38.80 -27.72
C GLY A 132 -34.79 -37.32 -27.63
N ALA A 133 -34.24 -36.46 -28.48
CA ALA A 133 -34.50 -35.02 -28.56
C ALA A 133 -35.53 -34.70 -29.66
#